data_AF-A0AAV0P1V5-F1
#
_entry.id   AF-A0AAV0P1V5-F1
#
_cell.length_a   1.000
_cell.length_b   1.000
_cell.length_c   1.000
_cell.angle_alpha   90.00
_cell.angle_beta   90.00
_cell.angle_gamma   90.00
#
_symmetry.space_group_name_H-M   'P 1'
#
loop_
_entity.id
_entity.type
_entity.pdbx_description
1 polymer ?
#
loop_
_entity_poly.entity_id
_entity_poly.type
_entity_poly.pdbx_seq_one_letter_code
_entity_poly.pdbx_strand_id
1 'polypeptide(L)' 'MFTQELIESIVCAHNKLKVSIASQPRALSIIQGRVVWVTHYLLGGIAITWAFFLASIIAVG' A
#
# COMPACT_ATOMS: atom_id res chain seq x y z
N MET A 1 11.41 0.95 10.36
CA MET A 1 12.44 1.95 10.64
C MET A 1 12.30 3.15 9.71
N PHE A 2 12.61 3.09 8.42
CA PHE A 2 12.50 4.26 7.52
C PHE A 2 11.10 4.90 7.43
N THR A 3 10.04 4.10 7.26
CA THR A 3 8.66 4.61 7.16
C THR A 3 8.13 5.19 8.47
N GLN A 4 8.63 4.76 9.62
CA GLN A 4 8.21 5.32 10.91
C GLN A 4 8.84 6.69 11.14
N GLU A 5 10.14 6.83 10.87
CA GLU A 5 10.86 8.11 10.91
C GLU A 5 10.22 9.14 9.96
N LEU A 6 9.80 8.70 8.77
CA LEU A 6 9.07 9.56 7.82
C LEU A 6 7.71 10.00 8.39
N ILE A 7 6.95 9.09 8.99
CA ILE A 7 5.65 9.41 9.61
C ILE A 7 5.86 10.43 10.75
N GLU A 8 6.89 10.27 11.56
CA GLU A 8 7.21 11.18 12.67
C GLU A 8 7.63 12.58 12.15
N SER A 9 8.41 12.65 11.07
CA SER A 9 8.72 13.91 10.39
C SER A 9 7.47 14.61 9.83
N ILE A 10 6.57 13.86 9.20
CA ILE A 10 5.31 14.39 8.66
C ILE A 10 4.39 14.89 9.77
N VAL A 11 4.26 14.14 10.87
CA VAL A 11 3.49 14.54 12.06
C VAL A 11 4.07 15.82 12.67
N CYS A 12 5.39 15.93 12.75
CA CYS A 12 6.07 17.14 13.21
C CYS A 12 5.73 18.35 12.32
N ALA A 13 5.70 18.19 10.99
CA ALA A 13 5.29 19.23 10.07
C ALA A 13 3.80 19.61 10.20
N HIS A 14 2.91 18.62 10.37
CA HIS A 14 1.48 18.85 10.58
C HIS A 14 1.18 19.61 11.88
N ASN A 15 1.89 19.28 12.96
CA ASN A 15 1.77 19.99 14.23
C ASN A 15 2.18 21.46 14.09
N LYS A 16 3.23 21.77 13.29
CA LYS A 16 3.62 23.16 12.98
C LYS A 16 2.56 23.91 12.17
N LEU A 17 1.80 23.21 11.32
CA LEU A 17 0.71 23.77 10.51
C LEU A 17 -0.64 23.83 11.26
N LYS A 18 -0.68 23.46 12.55
CA LYS A 18 -1.89 23.38 13.40
C LYS A 18 -3.01 22.50 12.82
N VAL A 19 -2.70 21.64 11.87
CA VAL A 19 -3.64 20.64 11.34
C VAL A 19 -3.54 19.43 12.27
N SER A 20 -4.41 19.40 13.28
CA SER A 20 -4.45 18.29 14.23
C SER A 20 -5.03 17.05 13.55
N ILE A 21 -4.20 16.02 13.42
CA ILE A 21 -4.66 14.69 13.04
C ILE A 21 -5.20 14.02 14.31
N ALA A 22 -6.51 13.80 14.38
CA ALA A 22 -7.18 13.25 15.58
C ALA A 22 -6.78 11.80 15.91
N SER A 23 -6.15 11.07 14.97
CA SER A 23 -5.67 9.71 15.15
C SER A 23 -4.18 9.63 14.88
N GLN A 24 -3.40 9.09 15.82
CA GLN A 24 -1.95 9.02 15.67
C GLN A 24 -1.55 8.06 14.53
N PRO A 25 -0.89 8.54 13.47
CA PRO A 25 -0.42 7.67 12.42
C PRO A 25 0.73 6.83 12.96
N ARG A 26 0.61 5.51 12.84
CA ARG A 26 1.62 4.55 13.27
C ARG A 26 2.06 3.74 12.05
N ALA A 27 3.37 3.53 11.92
CA ALA A 27 3.89 2.62 10.91
C ALA A 27 3.25 1.23 11.07
N LEU A 28 2.86 0.61 9.96
CA LEU A 28 2.29 -0.73 9.95
C LEU A 28 3.21 -1.71 10.68
N SER A 29 2.62 -2.62 11.47
CA SER A 29 3.40 -3.67 12.11
C SER A 29 4.09 -4.53 11.05
N ILE A 30 5.23 -5.16 11.39
CA ILE A 30 5.98 -6.01 10.45
C ILE A 30 5.09 -7.12 9.87
N ILE A 31 4.18 -7.67 10.68
CA ILE A 31 3.21 -8.68 10.26
C ILE A 31 2.19 -8.09 9.30
N GLN A 32 1.59 -6.93 9.62
CA GLN A 32 0.66 -6.26 8.72
C GLN A 32 1.33 -5.86 7.40
N GLY A 33 2.57 -5.36 7.45
CA GLY A 33 3.37 -5.08 6.26
C GLY A 33 3.48 -6.33 5.39
N ARG A 34 3.90 -7.47 5.95
CA ARG A 34 4.00 -8.74 5.21
C ARG A 34 2.66 -9.19 4.62
N VAL A 35 1.58 -9.10 5.38
CA VAL A 35 0.23 -9.45 4.89
C VAL A 35 -0.14 -8.57 3.71
N VAL A 36 0.03 -7.25 3.83
CA VAL A 36 -0.24 -6.30 2.76
C VAL A 36 0.59 -6.62 1.51
N TRP A 37 1.89 -6.88 1.66
CA TRP A 37 2.77 -7.25 0.54
C TRP A 37 2.30 -8.53 -0.17
N VAL A 38 1.96 -9.57 0.59
CA VAL A 38 1.49 -10.86 0.03
C VAL A 38 0.16 -10.68 -0.69
N THR A 39 -0.79 -9.93 -0.11
CA THR A 39 -2.08 -9.66 -0.75
C THR A 39 -1.89 -8.94 -2.09
N HIS A 40 -1.02 -7.92 -2.14
CA HIS A 40 -0.78 -7.18 -3.39
C HIS A 40 -0.08 -8.03 -4.44
N TYR A 41 0.89 -8.86 -4.03
CA TYR A 41 1.60 -9.73 -4.95
C TYR A 41 0.68 -10.78 -5.58
N LEU A 42 -0.14 -11.44 -4.77
CA LEU A 42 -1.08 -12.44 -5.24
C LEU A 42 -2.18 -11.82 -6.09
N LEU A 43 -2.80 -10.73 -5.64
CA LEU A 43 -3.86 -10.06 -6.39
C LEU A 43 -3.33 -9.55 -7.73
N GLY A 44 -2.16 -8.90 -7.74
CA GLY A 44 -1.54 -8.38 -8.96
C GLY A 44 -1.18 -9.49 -9.94
N GLY A 45 -0.56 -10.57 -9.46
CA GLY A 45 -0.22 -11.73 -10.30
C GLY A 45 -1.45 -12.36 -10.93
N ILE A 46 -2.49 -12.62 -10.13
CA ILE A 46 -3.76 -13.17 -10.62
C ILE A 46 -4.40 -12.21 -11.63
N ALA A 47 -4.53 -10.92 -11.29
CA ALA A 47 -5.18 -9.94 -12.17
C ALA A 47 -4.48 -9.82 -13.53
N ILE A 48 -3.14 -9.80 -13.56
CA ILE A 48 -2.36 -9.70 -14.80
C ILE A 48 -2.52 -10.96 -15.65
N THR A 49 -2.41 -12.14 -15.05
CA THR A 49 -2.60 -13.41 -15.76
C THR A 49 -4.02 -13.51 -16.34
N TRP A 50 -5.03 -13.16 -15.54
CA TRP A 50 -6.43 -13.14 -16.00
C TRP A 50 -6.66 -12.16 -17.14
N ALA A 51 -6.13 -10.93 -17.03
CA ALA A 51 -6.23 -9.93 -18.08
C ALA A 51 -5.59 -10.41 -19.39
N PHE A 52 -4.43 -11.06 -19.31
CA PHE A 52 -3.76 -11.63 -20.48
C PHE A 52 -4.58 -12.72 -21.16
N PHE A 53 -5.15 -13.66 -20.39
CA PHE A 53 -5.98 -14.72 -20.95
C PHE A 53 -7.27 -14.17 -21.60
N LEU A 54 -7.96 -13.24 -20.93
CA LEU A 54 -9.14 -12.59 -21.51
C LEU A 54 -8.79 -11.85 -22.81
N ALA A 55 -7.73 -11.05 -22.81
CA ALA A 55 -7.31 -10.32 -23.99
C ALA A 55 -6.91 -11.27 -25.14
N SER A 56 -6.24 -12.37 -24.81
CA SER A 56 -5.82 -13.37 -25.81
C SER A 56 -7.01 -14.11 -26.44
N ILE A 57 -8.01 -14.48 -25.64
CA ILE A 57 -9.23 -15.13 -26.15
C ILE A 57 -10.02 -14.17 -27.04
N ILE A 58 -10.16 -12.90 -26.65
CA ILE A 58 -10.89 -11.90 -27.44
C ILE A 58 -10.15 -11.54 -28.75
N ALA A 59 -8.81 -11.57 -28.75
CA ALA A 59 -8.02 -11.21 -29.91
C ALA A 59 -7.91 -12.33 -30.96
N VAL A 60 -8.01 -13.59 -30.54
CA VAL A 60 -7.78 -14.77 -31.40
C VAL A 60 -9.08 -15.54 -31.72
N GLY A 61 -10.09 -15.48 -30.84
CA GLY A 61 -11.42 -16.05 -31.06
C GLY A 61 -12.30 -15.18 -31.93
#